data_AF-A0A351KHC1-F1
#
_entry.id   AF-A0A351KHC1-F1
#
_cell.length_a   1.000
_cell.length_b   1.000
_cell.length_c   1.000
_cell.angle_alpha   90.00
_cell.angle_beta   90.00
_cell.angle_gamma   90.00
#
_symmetry.space_group_name_H-M   'P 1'
#
loop_
_entity.id
_entity.type
_entity.pdbx_description
1 polymer ?
#
loop_
_entity_poly.entity_id
_entity_poly.type
_entity_poly.pdbx_seq_one_letter_code
_entity_poly.pdbx_strand_id
1 'polypeptide(L)'
;MIDEDRLFPVTRELIYKYDFGDNWTITITKEKDCKDLLRNGFVSREEIACANDIVLNKHMPVCIHKNGVFLFDDVGGLSGFADFLGDIYESEDREKRNMLRTWSKSLGWSEKKIAYKKIL
;
A
#
# COMPACT_ATOMS: atom_id res chain seq x y z
N MET A 1 7.13 25.15 -3.05
CA MET A 1 7.93 23.92 -2.89
C MET A 1 8.51 23.94 -1.51
N ILE A 2 8.43 22.85 -0.76
CA ILE A 2 9.17 22.71 0.50
C ILE A 2 10.65 22.79 0.13
N ASP A 3 11.39 23.64 0.83
CA ASP A 3 12.83 23.82 0.66
C ASP A 3 13.54 22.50 0.97
N GLU A 4 13.94 21.77 -0.09
CA GLU A 4 14.60 20.45 0.03
C GLU A 4 15.89 20.52 0.86
N ASP A 5 16.50 21.70 0.94
CA ASP A 5 17.72 21.95 1.71
C ASP A 5 17.50 21.94 3.24
N ARG A 6 16.25 21.93 3.73
CA ARG A 6 15.92 21.89 5.16
C ARG A 6 15.56 20.51 5.71
N LEU A 7 15.31 19.52 4.85
CA LEU A 7 14.89 18.17 5.26
C LEU A 7 15.93 17.14 4.87
N PHE A 8 16.96 16.99 5.71
CA PHE A 8 17.97 15.96 5.55
C PHE A 8 17.43 14.63 6.11
N PRO A 9 17.08 13.64 5.25
CA PRO A 9 16.63 12.35 5.73
C PRO A 9 17.81 11.62 6.39
N VAL A 10 17.56 11.01 7.56
CA VAL A 10 18.59 10.24 8.27
C VAL A 10 19.08 9.04 7.44
N THR A 11 18.18 8.45 6.64
CA THR A 11 18.49 7.36 5.72
C THR A 11 17.62 7.47 4.46
N ARG A 12 18.11 6.89 3.35
CA ARG A 12 17.32 6.69 2.14
C ARG A 12 16.40 5.48 2.25
N GLU A 13 16.80 4.47 3.00
CA GLU A 13 16.09 3.19 3.09
C GLU A 13 15.92 2.78 4.56
N LEU A 14 14.70 2.35 4.90
CA LEU A 14 14.33 1.83 6.20
C LEU A 14 13.73 0.43 6.03
N ILE A 15 14.29 -0.55 6.74
CA ILE A 15 13.74 -1.90 6.83
C ILE A 15 12.83 -1.96 8.05
N TYR A 16 11.52 -1.99 7.81
CA TYR A 16 10.50 -2.08 8.85
C TYR A 16 10.03 -3.54 8.97
N LYS A 17 10.24 -4.14 10.14
CA LYS A 17 9.74 -5.48 10.45
C LYS A 17 8.43 -5.35 11.23
N TYR A 18 7.40 -6.02 10.75
CA TYR A 18 6.04 -5.97 11.30
C TYR A 18 5.53 -7.39 11.51
N ASP A 19 4.72 -7.55 12.56
CA ASP A 19 4.18 -8.84 13.01
C ASP A 19 5.26 -9.90 13.29
N PHE A 20 5.51 -10.19 14.57
CA PHE A 20 6.49 -11.21 14.94
C PHE A 20 6.07 -12.64 14.59
N GLY A 21 4.78 -12.89 14.34
CA GLY A 21 4.27 -14.17 13.88
C GLY A 21 4.54 -14.36 12.39
N ASP A 22 3.96 -13.49 11.56
CA ASP A 22 4.07 -13.58 10.10
C ASP A 22 5.42 -13.08 9.54
N ASN A 23 6.19 -12.33 10.34
CA ASN A 23 7.54 -11.84 10.05
C ASN A 23 7.61 -11.01 8.75
N TRP A 24 6.67 -10.08 8.59
CA TRP A 24 6.66 -9.17 7.45
C TRP A 24 7.89 -8.27 7.44
N THR A 25 8.53 -8.15 6.30
CA THR A 25 9.64 -7.22 6.07
C THR A 25 9.23 -6.22 5.00
N ILE A 26 9.11 -4.95 5.38
CA ILE A 26 8.69 -3.85 4.53
C ILE A 26 9.88 -2.92 4.32
N THR A 27 10.26 -2.72 3.06
CA THR A 27 11.28 -1.73 2.68
C THR A 27 10.62 -0.41 2.36
N ILE A 28 10.97 0.64 3.11
CA ILE A 28 10.50 2.01 2.89
C ILE A 28 11.66 2.83 2.35
N THR A 29 11.49 3.37 1.14
CA THR A 29 12.54 4.12 0.45
C THR A 29 12.11 5.55 0.19
N LYS A 30 12.97 6.51 0.52
CA LYS A 30 12.81 7.91 0.10
C LYS A 30 13.35 8.08 -1.32
N GLU A 31 12.44 8.15 -2.27
CA GLU A 31 12.77 8.57 -3.63
C GLU A 31 13.01 10.08 -3.72
N LYS A 32 13.78 10.49 -4.74
CA LYS A 32 14.10 11.91 -4.95
C LYS A 32 12.86 12.71 -5.34
N ASP A 33 12.06 12.17 -6.25
CA ASP A 33 10.83 12.79 -6.75
C ASP A 33 9.85 11.71 -7.25
N CYS A 34 8.69 12.14 -7.76
CA CYS A 34 7.67 11.26 -8.34
C CYS A 34 7.61 11.35 -9.88
N LYS A 35 8.67 11.80 -10.56
CA LYS A 35 8.65 12.01 -12.03
C LYS A 35 8.41 10.73 -12.80
N ASP A 36 8.89 9.60 -12.30
CA ASP A 36 8.65 8.30 -12.94
C ASP A 36 7.16 7.93 -12.92
N LEU A 37 6.43 8.27 -11.86
CA LEU A 37 4.98 8.05 -11.77
C LEU A 37 4.22 8.94 -12.77
N LEU A 38 4.66 10.19 -12.95
CA LEU A 38 4.11 11.10 -13.97
C LEU A 38 4.39 10.60 -15.39
N ARG A 39 5.65 10.21 -15.68
CA ARG A 39 6.07 9.75 -17.01
C ARG A 39 5.31 8.50 -17.45
N ASN A 40 5.07 7.59 -16.52
CA ASN A 40 4.33 6.35 -16.77
C ASN A 40 2.80 6.55 -16.77
N GLY A 41 2.31 7.77 -16.54
CA GLY A 41 0.88 8.08 -16.51
C GLY A 41 0.13 7.46 -15.32
N PHE A 42 0.84 7.06 -14.26
CA PHE A 42 0.24 6.45 -13.08
C PHE A 42 -0.45 7.47 -12.17
N VAL A 43 -0.03 8.73 -12.24
CA VAL A 43 -0.55 9.86 -11.47
C VAL A 43 -0.57 11.10 -12.37
N SER A 44 -1.58 11.96 -12.24
CA SER A 44 -1.68 13.24 -12.95
C SER A 44 -1.02 14.40 -12.17
N ARG A 45 -0.77 15.52 -12.84
CA ARG A 45 -0.23 16.73 -12.17
C ARG A 45 -1.22 17.30 -11.16
N GLU A 46 -2.51 17.22 -11.46
CA GLU A 46 -3.60 17.68 -10.61
C GLU A 46 -3.68 16.82 -9.34
N GLU A 47 -3.53 15.49 -9.46
CA GLU A 47 -3.51 14.58 -8.31
C GLU A 47 -2.34 14.88 -7.36
N ILE A 48 -1.15 15.16 -7.89
CA ILE A 48 0.02 15.57 -7.09
C ILE A 48 -0.24 16.94 -6.43
N ALA A 49 -0.81 17.90 -7.16
CA ALA A 49 -1.14 19.21 -6.58
C ALA A 49 -2.12 19.08 -5.42
N CYS A 50 -3.18 18.27 -5.56
CA CYS A 50 -4.12 17.98 -4.47
C CYS A 50 -3.46 17.25 -3.29
N ALA A 51 -2.57 16.27 -3.55
CA ALA A 51 -1.86 15.57 -2.49
C ALA A 51 -0.93 16.52 -1.70
N ASN A 52 -0.22 17.42 -2.40
CA ASN A 52 0.61 18.44 -1.77
C ASN A 52 -0.21 19.37 -0.88
N ASP A 53 -1.38 19.82 -1.34
CA ASP A 53 -2.29 20.65 -0.53
C ASP A 53 -2.70 19.95 0.77
N ILE A 54 -3.08 18.67 0.70
CA ILE A 54 -3.45 17.87 1.88
C ILE A 54 -2.26 17.72 2.85
N VAL A 55 -1.08 17.38 2.35
CA VAL A 55 0.11 17.21 3.19
C VAL A 55 0.51 18.53 3.86
N LEU A 56 0.49 19.64 3.12
CA LEU A 56 0.93 20.94 3.62
C LEU A 56 -0.07 21.57 4.58
N ASN A 57 -1.37 21.49 4.27
CA ASN A 57 -2.41 22.21 5.01
C ASN A 57 -3.10 21.35 6.07
N LYS A 58 -3.12 20.02 5.90
CA LYS A 58 -3.76 19.09 6.85
C LYS A 58 -2.75 18.19 7.58
N HIS A 59 -1.47 18.23 7.20
CA HIS A 59 -0.41 17.41 7.80
C HIS A 59 -0.71 15.89 7.76
N MET A 60 -1.40 15.44 6.71
CA MET A 60 -1.75 14.03 6.53
C MET A 60 -0.99 13.44 5.35
N PRO A 61 -0.31 12.29 5.51
CA PRO A 61 0.33 11.60 4.39
C PRO A 61 -0.72 11.08 3.41
N VAL A 62 -0.41 11.16 2.11
CA VAL A 62 -1.32 10.74 1.03
C VAL A 62 -0.64 9.69 0.17
N CYS A 63 -1.31 8.56 -0.02
CA CYS A 63 -0.92 7.57 -1.04
C CYS A 63 -1.40 8.04 -2.41
N ILE A 64 -0.47 8.44 -3.28
CA ILE A 64 -0.77 8.88 -4.65
C ILE A 64 -0.77 7.72 -5.66
N HIS A 65 -0.13 6.61 -5.33
CA HIS A 65 -0.04 5.44 -6.19
C HIS A 65 0.10 4.15 -5.36
N LYS A 66 -0.58 3.09 -5.78
CA LYS A 66 -0.49 1.75 -5.20
C LYS A 66 -0.45 0.73 -6.34
N ASN A 67 0.48 -0.21 -6.24
CA ASN A 67 0.53 -1.42 -7.06
C ASN A 67 0.38 -2.64 -6.15
N GLY A 68 -0.43 -3.62 -6.55
CA GLY A 68 -0.77 -4.80 -5.75
C GLY A 68 -1.90 -4.60 -4.74
N VAL A 69 -2.08 -5.59 -3.86
CA VAL A 69 -3.12 -5.65 -2.81
C VAL A 69 -2.55 -5.33 -1.43
N PHE A 70 -3.40 -5.21 -0.41
CA PHE A 70 -2.91 -5.09 0.97
C PHE A 70 -2.35 -6.43 1.45
N LEU A 71 -1.30 -6.37 2.27
CA LEU A 71 -0.91 -7.51 3.10
C LEU A 71 -2.08 -7.89 4.00
N PHE A 72 -2.09 -9.14 4.41
CA PHE A 72 -3.12 -9.69 5.26
C PHE A 72 -2.45 -10.40 6.43
N ASP A 73 -2.87 -10.05 7.64
CA ASP A 73 -2.26 -10.52 8.88
C ASP A 73 -2.81 -11.91 9.25
N ASP A 74 -2.07 -12.64 10.08
CA ASP A 74 -2.41 -13.98 10.58
C ASP A 74 -2.57 -15.04 9.48
N VAL A 75 -1.84 -14.89 8.37
CA VAL A 75 -1.89 -15.85 7.25
C VAL A 75 -0.71 -16.81 7.23
N GLY A 76 0.29 -16.65 8.10
CA GLY A 76 1.50 -17.47 8.08
C GLY A 76 2.59 -16.89 7.17
N GLY A 77 2.71 -15.55 7.17
CA GLY A 77 3.72 -14.82 6.42
C GLY A 77 3.59 -14.96 4.90
N LEU A 78 4.71 -14.81 4.19
CA LEU A 78 4.73 -14.73 2.72
C LEU A 78 4.17 -15.99 2.04
N SER A 79 4.52 -17.18 2.54
CA SER A 79 4.05 -18.44 1.96
C SER A 79 2.55 -18.60 2.13
N GLY A 80 2.04 -18.38 3.35
CA GLY A 80 0.62 -18.52 3.62
C GLY A 80 -0.23 -17.44 2.94
N PHE A 81 0.32 -16.24 2.72
CA PHE A 81 -0.31 -15.23 1.88
C PHE A 81 -0.37 -15.64 0.39
N ALA A 82 0.68 -16.28 -0.13
CA ALA A 82 0.66 -16.80 -1.49
C ALA A 82 -0.40 -17.91 -1.65
N ASP A 83 -0.48 -18.83 -0.69
CA ASP A 83 -1.49 -19.88 -0.66
C ASP A 83 -2.90 -19.28 -0.56
N PHE A 84 -3.09 -18.27 0.29
CA PHE A 84 -4.35 -17.53 0.42
C PHE A 84 -4.79 -16.88 -0.90
N LEU A 85 -3.87 -16.24 -1.63
CA LEU A 85 -4.17 -15.66 -2.94
C LEU A 85 -4.50 -16.73 -3.97
N GLY A 86 -3.72 -17.82 -4.03
CA GLY A 86 -3.97 -18.96 -4.91
C GLY A 86 -5.34 -19.57 -4.64
N ASP A 87 -5.69 -19.76 -3.37
CA ASP A 87 -7.01 -20.22 -2.97
C ASP A 87 -8.11 -19.27 -3.46
N ILE A 88 -7.97 -17.95 -3.29
CA ILE A 88 -9.00 -16.98 -3.68
C ILE A 88 -9.19 -16.84 -5.19
N TYR A 89 -8.10 -16.84 -5.96
CA TYR A 89 -8.13 -16.47 -7.38
C TYR A 89 -8.07 -17.66 -8.32
N GLU A 90 -7.37 -18.73 -7.94
CA GLU A 90 -7.02 -19.83 -8.85
C GLU A 90 -7.74 -21.14 -8.50
N SER A 91 -8.17 -21.32 -7.24
CA SER A 91 -8.86 -22.55 -6.83
C SER A 91 -10.19 -22.76 -7.56
N GLU A 92 -10.50 -24.00 -7.92
CA GLU A 92 -11.81 -24.38 -8.47
C GLU A 92 -12.87 -24.54 -7.37
N ASP A 93 -12.45 -24.83 -6.12
CA ASP A 93 -13.32 -25.00 -4.97
C ASP A 93 -14.04 -23.67 -4.64
N ARG A 94 -15.33 -23.62 -4.96
CA ARG A 94 -16.16 -22.43 -4.77
C ARG A 94 -16.48 -22.20 -3.29
N GLU A 95 -16.60 -23.25 -2.49
CA GLU A 95 -16.96 -23.14 -1.08
C GLU A 95 -15.80 -22.57 -0.29
N LYS A 96 -14.60 -23.16 -0.43
CA LYS A 96 -13.37 -22.67 0.20
C LYS A 96 -13.09 -21.21 -0.18
N ARG A 97 -13.21 -20.87 -1.47
CA ARG A 97 -13.07 -19.48 -1.96
C ARG A 97 -14.02 -18.51 -1.31
N ASN A 98 -15.31 -18.84 -1.26
CA ASN A 98 -16.32 -17.95 -0.70
C ASN A 98 -16.14 -17.77 0.80
N MET A 99 -15.76 -18.83 1.51
CA MET A 99 -15.43 -18.78 2.92
C MET A 99 -14.25 -17.83 3.17
N LEU A 100 -13.13 -18.02 2.46
CA LEU A 100 -11.92 -17.19 2.62
C LEU A 100 -12.17 -15.72 2.28
N ARG A 101 -12.91 -15.44 1.20
CA ARG A 101 -13.32 -14.07 0.84
C ARG A 101 -14.20 -13.42 1.89
N THR A 102 -15.06 -14.19 2.55
CA THR A 102 -15.96 -13.67 3.59
C THR A 102 -15.16 -13.36 4.85
N TRP A 103 -14.28 -14.28 5.25
CA TRP A 103 -13.37 -14.10 6.36
C TRP A 103 -12.44 -12.90 6.16
N SER A 104 -11.77 -12.79 5.01
CA SER A 104 -10.84 -11.69 4.74
C SER A 104 -11.53 -10.34 4.74
N LYS A 105 -12.74 -10.24 4.17
CA LYS A 105 -13.57 -9.03 4.25
C LYS A 105 -13.99 -8.67 5.67
N SER A 106 -14.30 -9.65 6.52
CA SER A 106 -14.65 -9.38 7.93
C SER A 106 -13.48 -8.79 8.72
N LEU A 107 -12.25 -9.07 8.29
CA LEU A 107 -11.02 -8.52 8.85
C LEU A 107 -10.55 -7.24 8.12
N GLY A 108 -11.38 -6.68 7.24
CA GLY A 108 -11.09 -5.42 6.55
C GLY A 108 -10.20 -5.55 5.31
N TRP A 109 -9.81 -6.76 4.92
CA TRP A 109 -9.04 -6.97 3.70
C TRP A 109 -9.89 -6.64 2.47
N SER A 110 -9.32 -5.83 1.57
CA SER A 110 -10.01 -5.34 0.39
C SER A 110 -9.06 -5.16 -0.79
N GLU A 111 -9.47 -5.68 -1.95
CA GLU A 111 -8.81 -5.50 -3.22
C GLU A 111 -9.09 -4.12 -3.85
N LYS A 112 -10.09 -3.39 -3.34
CA LYS A 112 -10.49 -2.10 -3.91
C LYS A 112 -9.34 -1.10 -3.80
N LYS A 113 -9.04 -0.45 -4.93
CA LYS A 113 -8.13 0.70 -4.98
C LYS A 113 -8.67 1.78 -4.06
N ILE A 114 -7.88 2.21 -3.08
CA ILE A 114 -8.24 3.36 -2.25
C ILE A 114 -8.18 4.58 -3.15
N ALA A 115 -9.32 5.21 -3.40
CA ALA A 115 -9.35 6.52 -4.04
C ALA A 115 -8.83 7.54 -3.04
N TYR A 116 -7.88 8.39 -3.43
CA TYR A 116 -7.36 9.47 -2.58
C TYR A 116 -8.47 10.39 -2.05
N LYS A 117 -9.61 10.49 -2.77
CA LYS A 117 -10.81 11.21 -2.33
C LYS A 117 -11.58 10.56 -1.17
N LYS A 118 -11.21 9.36 -0.74
CA LYS A 118 -11.88 8.58 0.31
C LYS A 118 -11.00 8.25 1.50
N ILE A 119 -9.79 8.83 1.57
CA ILE A 119 -8.98 8.77 2.78
C ILE A 119 -9.49 9.91 3.68
N LEU A 120 -10.46 9.59 4.54
CA LEU A 120 -10.96 10.41 5.64
C LEU A 120 -10.87 9.56 6.91
#